data_AF-A0A4R6KJS0-F1
#
_entry.id   AF-A0A4R6KJS0-F1
#
_cell.length_a   1.000
_cell.length_b   1.000
_cell.length_c   1.000
_cell.angle_alpha   90.00
_cell.angle_beta   90.00
_cell.angle_gamma   90.00
#
_symmetry.space_group_name_H-M   'P 1'
#
loop_
_entity.id
_entity.type
_entity.pdbx_description
1 polymer ?
#
loop_
_entity_poly.entity_id
_entity_poly.type
_entity_poly.pdbx_seq_one_letter_code
_entity_poly.pdbx_strand_id
1 'polypeptide(L)'
;MNGDQDERLPSGLYHRRGWMVEVGQDAEADEVLVASIHEAMHDRLQMTTVYGCLVDALHDTLEPDQFSLIRAFQTPATGVHEQFATWMSTVPTGWSATDLCRSFPLYLRHLSGAADRVRSLRGRYHSMHAIQGASRSCMQSASLAELLRDTELRDLTPAMINRTMRPDFRLARLDTALKRYGWGPLHDWSRDADSMDVDRFADDNDPEWAALNQEAYEYCRKLLNEAGCSTLPYDGHLPTVHALHRSLGRSAAVEHRQTSSSAAALLSVESETMVLSAPIPATVLDPTTPLSNLLCGGTDRVHLFLAIRPRTSILQQYQLSGHDLPPSEHLALLRAQTDDGVEILDVSSRDPSELQAVGAVITSIAMSSLAVSQVVDRWRPLLGRTQAGVLCDLRPSTNLRAWLSDPRRQVRYAVFGVEGNAGWVRFLAFRVEQGGTSSRTYLAPISRLYSSGLQLWLAETPDLAERAVLDQTIADEPLVRFSVAHILLEERVFTFTTGDANG
;
A
#
# COMPACT_ATOMS: atom_id res chain seq x y z
N MET A 1 30.79 -6.92 -14.16
CA MET A 1 30.92 -8.32 -13.70
C MET A 1 30.78 -8.32 -12.18
N ASN A 2 29.70 -8.96 -11.73
CA ASN A 2 29.18 -9.19 -10.39
C ASN A 2 30.12 -8.90 -9.20
N GLY A 3 29.89 -7.78 -8.53
CA GLY A 3 30.27 -7.58 -7.13
C GLY A 3 28.97 -7.52 -6.32
N ASP A 4 28.83 -8.47 -5.40
CA ASP A 4 27.86 -8.53 -4.30
C ASP A 4 26.66 -7.57 -4.40
N GLN A 5 25.67 -7.95 -5.22
CA GLN A 5 24.31 -7.68 -4.80
C GLN A 5 24.07 -8.61 -3.62
N ASP A 6 24.34 -8.12 -2.41
CA ASP A 6 23.76 -8.69 -1.19
C ASP A 6 22.31 -9.03 -1.55
N GLU A 7 21.95 -10.31 -1.56
CA GLU A 7 20.60 -10.79 -1.87
C GLU A 7 19.67 -10.21 -0.81
N ARG A 8 19.22 -8.97 -1.02
CA ARG A 8 18.27 -8.32 -0.15
C ARG A 8 16.97 -9.08 -0.32
N LEU A 9 16.69 -9.92 0.66
CA LEU A 9 15.40 -10.58 0.79
C LEU A 9 14.31 -9.50 0.82
N PRO A 10 13.15 -9.77 0.20
CA PRO A 10 12.01 -8.88 0.32
C PRO A 10 11.69 -8.59 1.78
N SER A 11 11.24 -7.37 2.07
CA SER A 11 10.88 -6.98 3.42
C SER A 11 9.70 -6.02 3.44
N GLY A 12 8.94 -6.06 4.52
CA GLY A 12 7.81 -5.18 4.77
C GLY A 12 8.08 -4.23 5.94
N LEU A 13 7.48 -3.04 5.88
CA LEU A 13 7.44 -2.11 6.99
C LEU A 13 6.10 -1.37 7.04
N TYR A 14 5.25 -1.74 8.01
CA TYR A 14 4.03 -1.02 8.31
C TYR A 14 4.29 0.38 8.93
N HIS A 15 3.51 1.38 8.51
CA HIS A 15 3.45 2.69 9.13
C HIS A 15 2.00 3.23 9.16
N ARG A 16 1.75 4.32 9.90
CA ARG A 16 0.37 4.83 10.09
C ARG A 16 -0.38 5.25 8.81
N ARG A 17 0.35 5.53 7.72
CA ARG A 17 -0.21 6.05 6.45
C ARG A 17 -0.30 4.97 5.37
N GLY A 18 0.14 3.76 5.66
CA GLY A 18 0.35 2.72 4.66
C GLY A 18 1.45 1.76 5.06
N TRP A 19 2.04 1.10 4.09
CA TRP A 19 3.21 0.26 4.36
C TRP A 19 4.18 0.35 3.21
N MET A 20 5.41 -0.02 3.48
CA MET A 20 6.46 -0.12 2.49
C MET A 20 6.76 -1.59 2.23
N VAL A 21 6.94 -1.96 0.97
CA VAL A 21 7.44 -3.27 0.58
C VAL A 21 8.70 -3.07 -0.25
N GLU A 22 9.83 -3.53 0.28
CA GLU A 22 11.07 -3.67 -0.48
C GLU A 22 11.01 -4.98 -1.24
N VAL A 23 11.08 -4.91 -2.57
CA VAL A 23 10.80 -6.08 -3.44
C VAL A 23 11.98 -7.03 -3.61
N GLY A 24 13.17 -6.64 -3.19
CA GLY A 24 14.39 -7.41 -3.40
C GLY A 24 14.77 -7.51 -4.88
N GLN A 25 14.92 -8.74 -5.38
CA GLN A 25 15.37 -9.01 -6.76
C GLN A 25 14.25 -9.18 -7.78
N ASP A 26 13.02 -9.41 -7.31
CA ASP A 26 11.87 -9.66 -8.19
C ASP A 26 10.56 -9.22 -7.51
N ALA A 27 9.92 -8.18 -8.04
CA ALA A 27 8.65 -7.69 -7.50
C ALA A 27 7.46 -8.64 -7.69
N GLU A 28 7.66 -9.70 -8.48
CA GLU A 28 6.68 -10.77 -8.68
C GLU A 28 6.85 -11.96 -7.73
N ALA A 29 7.94 -12.03 -6.97
CA ALA A 29 8.22 -13.16 -6.09
C ALA A 29 7.13 -13.36 -5.04
N ASP A 30 6.85 -14.62 -4.70
CA ASP A 30 5.86 -14.96 -3.66
C ASP A 30 6.25 -14.36 -2.29
N GLU A 31 7.56 -14.22 -2.02
CA GLU A 31 8.11 -13.51 -0.86
C GLU A 31 7.54 -12.08 -0.75
N VAL A 32 7.51 -11.35 -1.87
CA VAL A 32 7.01 -9.96 -1.94
C VAL A 32 5.51 -9.93 -1.67
N LEU A 33 4.77 -10.88 -2.23
CA LEU A 33 3.33 -11.00 -1.97
C LEU A 33 3.05 -11.28 -0.49
N VAL A 34 3.80 -12.19 0.14
CA VAL A 34 3.64 -12.51 1.57
C VAL A 34 3.98 -11.31 2.44
N ALA A 35 5.06 -10.59 2.15
CA ALA A 35 5.41 -9.36 2.86
C ALA A 35 4.31 -8.29 2.71
N SER A 36 3.85 -8.05 1.48
CA SER A 36 2.77 -7.11 1.18
C SER A 36 1.46 -7.44 1.92
N ILE A 37 1.02 -8.70 1.88
CA ILE A 37 -0.18 -9.14 2.62
C ILE A 37 0.05 -9.00 4.12
N HIS A 38 1.23 -9.37 4.64
CA HIS A 38 1.55 -9.25 6.06
C HIS A 38 1.38 -7.80 6.55
N GLU A 39 1.98 -6.84 5.86
CA GLU A 39 1.85 -5.42 6.22
C GLU A 39 0.42 -4.89 6.05
N ALA A 40 -0.30 -5.33 5.03
CA ALA A 40 -1.72 -5.00 4.87
C ALA A 40 -2.58 -5.53 6.05
N MET A 41 -2.24 -6.70 6.60
CA MET A 41 -2.93 -7.27 7.75
C MET A 41 -2.65 -6.51 9.06
N HIS A 42 -1.49 -5.86 9.19
CA HIS A 42 -1.28 -4.92 10.30
C HIS A 42 -2.28 -3.76 10.25
N ASP A 43 -2.54 -3.19 9.06
CA ASP A 43 -3.53 -2.13 8.89
C ASP A 43 -4.93 -2.57 9.32
N ARG A 44 -5.31 -3.81 8.97
CA ARG A 44 -6.61 -4.36 9.33
C ARG A 44 -6.84 -4.41 10.84
N LEU A 45 -5.88 -4.89 11.63
CA LEU A 45 -6.01 -4.87 13.10
C LEU A 45 -5.95 -3.45 13.67
N GLN A 46 -5.12 -2.60 13.10
CA GLN A 46 -4.96 -1.21 13.54
C GLN A 46 -6.25 -0.41 13.36
N MET A 47 -6.95 -0.60 12.25
CA MET A 47 -8.14 0.19 11.88
C MET A 47 -9.46 -0.36 12.44
N THR A 48 -9.49 -1.62 12.89
CA THR A 48 -10.75 -2.30 13.28
C THR A 48 -10.83 -2.65 14.77
N THR A 49 -9.92 -2.08 15.58
CA THR A 49 -9.84 -2.37 17.02
C THR A 49 -9.58 -1.12 17.86
N VAL A 50 -10.11 -1.09 19.09
CA VAL A 50 -9.95 0.09 19.98
C VAL A 50 -8.49 0.37 20.34
N TYR A 51 -7.68 -0.67 20.55
CA TYR A 51 -6.26 -0.50 20.84
C TYR A 51 -5.49 0.00 19.61
N GLY A 52 -5.82 -0.50 18.42
CA GLY A 52 -5.28 0.02 17.17
C GLY A 52 -5.60 1.51 17.00
N CYS A 53 -6.85 1.91 17.21
CA CYS A 53 -7.26 3.30 17.09
C CYS A 53 -6.56 4.23 18.10
N LEU A 54 -6.27 3.76 19.32
CA LEU A 54 -5.41 4.51 20.26
C LEU A 54 -4.03 4.77 19.64
N VAL A 55 -3.37 3.71 19.16
CA VAL A 55 -2.02 3.83 18.62
C VAL A 55 -2.01 4.76 17.39
N ASP A 56 -3.02 4.69 16.52
CA ASP A 56 -3.14 5.61 15.37
C ASP A 56 -3.31 7.06 15.83
N ALA A 57 -4.22 7.31 16.77
CA ALA A 57 -4.47 8.64 17.30
C ALA A 57 -3.24 9.25 18.00
N LEU A 58 -2.44 8.43 18.69
CA LEU A 58 -1.18 8.87 19.31
C LEU A 58 -0.14 9.28 18.26
N HIS A 59 -0.03 8.53 17.16
CA HIS A 59 0.84 8.88 16.04
C HIS A 59 0.46 10.21 15.38
N ASP A 60 -0.80 10.63 15.47
CA ASP A 60 -1.25 11.94 14.96
C ASP A 60 -1.06 13.09 15.92
N THR A 61 -1.13 12.81 17.21
CA THR A 61 -1.14 13.85 18.24
C THR A 61 0.26 14.17 18.74
N LEU A 62 1.15 13.17 18.76
CA LEU A 62 2.47 13.29 19.34
C LEU A 62 3.51 13.73 18.31
N GLU A 63 4.45 14.54 18.77
CA GLU A 63 5.56 15.05 17.96
C GLU A 63 6.60 13.93 17.66
N PRO A 64 7.40 14.05 16.60
CA PRO A 64 8.39 13.02 16.22
C PRO A 64 9.40 12.67 17.31
N ASP A 65 9.74 13.59 18.20
CA ASP A 65 10.66 13.37 19.33
C ASP A 65 10.03 12.51 20.45
N GLN A 66 8.71 12.32 20.44
CA GLN A 66 7.96 11.47 21.37
C GLN A 66 7.80 10.02 20.86
N PHE A 67 8.57 9.60 19.86
CA PHE A 67 8.51 8.25 19.28
C PHE A 67 8.67 7.12 20.32
N SER A 68 9.45 7.36 21.38
CA SER A 68 9.63 6.40 22.48
C SER A 68 8.33 6.13 23.24
N LEU A 69 7.48 7.15 23.41
CA LEU A 69 6.17 7.04 24.03
C LEU A 69 5.23 6.19 23.18
N ILE A 70 5.16 6.47 21.88
CA ILE A 70 4.36 5.69 20.93
C ILE A 70 4.79 4.22 20.95
N ARG A 71 6.12 3.96 20.91
CA ARG A 71 6.66 2.60 20.99
C ARG A 71 6.25 1.88 22.28
N ALA A 72 6.15 2.59 23.41
CA ALA A 72 5.68 2.02 24.67
C ALA A 72 4.20 1.59 24.61
N PHE A 73 3.36 2.30 23.85
CA PHE A 73 1.98 1.87 23.58
C PHE A 73 1.89 0.74 22.53
N GLN A 74 2.81 0.69 21.56
CA GLN A 74 2.83 -0.36 20.54
C GLN A 74 3.32 -1.72 21.06
N THR A 75 4.31 -1.71 21.96
CA THR A 75 4.99 -2.93 22.44
C THR A 75 4.03 -4.02 22.95
N PRO A 76 2.99 -3.71 23.76
CA PRO A 76 2.04 -4.73 24.23
C PRO A 76 1.14 -5.31 23.12
N ALA A 77 1.07 -4.67 21.94
CA ALA A 77 0.27 -5.12 20.81
C ALA A 77 1.08 -5.94 19.79
N THR A 78 2.42 -5.78 19.76
CA THR A 78 3.31 -6.41 18.78
C THR A 78 3.06 -7.91 18.64
N GLY A 79 3.04 -8.67 19.74
CA GLY A 79 2.87 -10.12 19.67
C GLY A 79 1.54 -10.57 19.04
N VAL A 80 0.46 -9.81 19.24
CA VAL A 80 -0.85 -10.08 18.62
C VAL A 80 -0.84 -9.74 17.14
N HIS A 81 -0.30 -8.56 16.80
CA HIS A 81 -0.16 -8.09 15.42
C HIS A 81 0.67 -9.06 14.57
N GLU A 82 1.88 -9.41 15.02
CA GLU A 82 2.77 -10.29 14.28
C GLU A 82 2.17 -11.70 14.10
N GLN A 83 1.56 -12.27 15.15
CA GLN A 83 0.89 -13.58 15.02
C GLN A 83 -0.27 -13.54 14.03
N PHE A 84 -1.07 -12.48 14.06
CA PHE A 84 -2.17 -12.29 13.12
C PHE A 84 -1.67 -12.11 11.70
N ALA A 85 -0.78 -11.14 11.47
CA ALA A 85 -0.27 -10.80 10.16
C ALA A 85 0.48 -11.97 9.53
N THR A 86 1.36 -12.65 10.30
CA THR A 86 2.03 -13.87 9.81
C THR A 86 1.03 -14.96 9.45
N TRP A 87 0.04 -15.26 10.30
CA TRP A 87 -0.92 -16.33 10.00
C TRP A 87 -1.73 -16.01 8.75
N MET A 88 -2.27 -14.79 8.68
CA MET A 88 -3.11 -14.33 7.58
C MET A 88 -2.34 -14.17 6.26
N SER A 89 -1.03 -13.90 6.30
CA SER A 89 -0.23 -13.85 5.06
C SER A 89 0.26 -15.21 4.59
N THR A 90 0.42 -16.20 5.47
CA THR A 90 1.12 -17.47 5.14
C THR A 90 0.19 -18.64 4.84
N VAL A 91 -0.84 -18.84 5.66
CA VAL A 91 -1.77 -19.96 5.49
C VAL A 91 -2.52 -19.87 4.15
N PRO A 92 -2.99 -18.68 3.73
CA PRO A 92 -3.76 -18.56 2.50
C PRO A 92 -2.85 -18.63 1.26
N THR A 93 -1.62 -18.12 1.36
CA THR A 93 -0.60 -18.24 0.31
C THR A 93 0.01 -19.63 0.20
N GLY A 94 -0.36 -20.55 1.10
CA GLY A 94 0.14 -21.93 1.09
C GLY A 94 1.60 -22.05 1.52
N TRP A 95 2.17 -21.00 2.12
CA TRP A 95 3.56 -20.98 2.57
C TRP A 95 3.79 -21.96 3.72
N SER A 96 4.80 -22.82 3.57
CA SER A 96 5.19 -23.75 4.62
C SER A 96 6.09 -23.09 5.66
N ALA A 97 6.24 -23.73 6.82
CA ALA A 97 7.23 -23.31 7.81
C ALA A 97 8.66 -23.34 7.23
N THR A 98 8.95 -24.22 6.27
CA THR A 98 10.26 -24.27 5.61
C THR A 98 10.49 -23.02 4.76
N ASP A 99 9.47 -22.57 4.02
CA ASP A 99 9.56 -21.37 3.19
C ASP A 99 9.80 -20.12 4.05
N LEU A 100 9.06 -20.00 5.15
CA LEU A 100 9.28 -18.94 6.14
C LEU A 100 10.66 -19.01 6.79
N CYS A 101 11.18 -20.20 7.10
CA CYS A 101 12.50 -20.34 7.69
C CYS A 101 13.59 -19.75 6.77
N ARG A 102 13.42 -19.94 5.45
CA ARG A 102 14.34 -19.44 4.44
C ARG A 102 14.22 -17.93 4.25
N SER A 103 13.01 -17.42 4.08
CA SER A 103 12.80 -16.03 3.64
C SER A 103 12.48 -15.06 4.77
N PHE A 104 11.83 -15.51 5.86
CA PHE A 104 11.39 -14.70 7.00
C PHE A 104 11.53 -15.44 8.34
N PRO A 105 12.75 -15.76 8.81
CA PRO A 105 12.95 -16.63 9.97
C PRO A 105 12.31 -16.11 11.27
N LEU A 106 12.15 -14.79 11.40
CA LEU A 106 11.47 -14.18 12.55
C LEU A 106 9.97 -14.51 12.59
N TYR A 107 9.33 -14.78 11.45
CA TYR A 107 7.91 -15.12 11.38
C TYR A 107 7.61 -16.53 11.90
N LEU A 108 8.59 -17.43 11.94
CA LEU A 108 8.38 -18.81 12.44
C LEU A 108 7.80 -18.87 13.85
N ARG A 109 8.29 -18.02 14.76
CA ARG A 109 7.78 -17.98 16.15
C ARG A 109 6.33 -17.50 16.19
N HIS A 110 5.96 -16.58 15.29
CA HIS A 110 4.64 -16.00 15.20
C HIS A 110 3.65 -16.99 14.58
N LEU A 111 4.07 -17.67 13.50
CA LEU A 111 3.32 -18.77 12.91
C LEU A 111 3.05 -19.87 13.94
N SER A 112 4.07 -20.29 14.69
CA SER A 112 3.95 -21.35 15.70
C SER A 112 2.96 -20.98 16.80
N GLY A 113 3.02 -19.73 17.30
CA GLY A 113 2.08 -19.23 18.29
C GLY A 113 0.63 -19.22 17.80
N ALA A 114 0.40 -18.85 16.54
CA ALA A 114 -0.92 -18.91 15.92
C ALA A 114 -1.38 -20.36 15.66
N ALA A 115 -0.51 -21.21 15.12
CA ALA A 115 -0.80 -22.63 14.84
C ALA A 115 -1.23 -23.38 16.09
N ASP A 116 -0.55 -23.15 17.22
CA ASP A 116 -0.90 -23.77 18.50
C ASP A 116 -2.31 -23.42 18.96
N ARG A 117 -2.77 -22.20 18.65
CA ARG A 117 -4.10 -21.71 19.03
C ARG A 117 -5.22 -22.41 18.27
N VAL A 118 -4.99 -22.74 17.01
CA VAL A 118 -6.02 -23.31 16.11
C VAL A 118 -5.83 -24.79 15.81
N ARG A 119 -4.84 -25.44 16.45
CA ARG A 119 -4.51 -26.86 16.23
C ARG A 119 -5.69 -27.82 16.37
N SER A 120 -6.69 -27.51 17.21
CA SER A 120 -7.87 -28.36 17.38
C SER A 120 -8.96 -28.14 16.33
N LEU A 121 -8.85 -27.09 15.52
CA LEU A 121 -9.78 -26.81 14.43
C LEU A 121 -9.39 -27.60 13.19
N ARG A 122 -10.39 -27.96 12.39
CA ARG A 122 -10.20 -28.61 11.10
C ARG A 122 -10.33 -27.56 9.99
N GLY A 123 -9.49 -27.66 8.97
CA GLY A 123 -9.55 -26.80 7.81
C GLY A 123 -8.84 -25.44 7.99
N ARG A 124 -8.34 -24.91 6.88
CA ARG A 124 -7.68 -23.60 6.85
C ARG A 124 -8.68 -22.49 7.11
N TYR A 125 -9.88 -22.63 6.54
CA TYR A 125 -10.97 -21.66 6.63
C TYR A 125 -11.32 -21.30 8.08
N HIS A 126 -11.75 -22.27 8.89
CA HIS A 126 -12.08 -22.06 10.30
C HIS A 126 -10.89 -21.53 11.10
N SER A 127 -9.68 -22.00 10.78
CA SER A 127 -8.46 -21.57 11.48
C SER A 127 -8.14 -20.09 11.23
N MET A 128 -8.37 -19.56 10.02
CA MET A 128 -8.21 -18.14 9.73
C MET A 128 -9.18 -17.27 10.54
N HIS A 129 -10.47 -17.63 10.52
CA HIS A 129 -11.51 -16.92 11.29
C HIS A 129 -11.25 -16.95 12.79
N ALA A 130 -10.79 -18.09 13.30
CA ALA A 130 -10.39 -18.24 14.68
C ALA A 130 -9.23 -17.32 15.07
N ILE A 131 -8.19 -17.20 14.23
CA ILE A 131 -7.10 -16.26 14.47
C ILE A 131 -7.57 -14.81 14.38
N GLN A 132 -8.42 -14.47 13.41
CA GLN A 132 -8.99 -13.14 13.29
C GLN A 132 -9.83 -12.76 14.54
N GLY A 133 -10.73 -13.64 14.98
CA GLY A 133 -11.54 -13.45 16.17
C GLY A 133 -10.70 -13.34 17.45
N ALA A 134 -9.69 -14.20 17.60
CA ALA A 134 -8.76 -14.18 18.73
C ALA A 134 -7.97 -12.87 18.79
N SER A 135 -7.36 -12.46 17.69
CA SER A 135 -6.54 -11.25 17.63
C SER A 135 -7.37 -9.98 17.84
N ARG A 136 -8.51 -9.85 17.15
CA ARG A 136 -9.41 -8.70 17.34
C ARG A 136 -9.93 -8.60 18.78
N SER A 137 -10.40 -9.71 19.37
CA SER A 137 -10.91 -9.69 20.75
C SER A 137 -9.82 -9.34 21.79
N CYS A 138 -8.58 -9.76 21.57
CA CYS A 138 -7.44 -9.36 22.39
C CYS A 138 -7.15 -7.85 22.30
N MET A 139 -7.43 -7.22 21.17
CA MET A 139 -7.26 -5.77 21.00
C MET A 139 -8.50 -4.94 21.37
N GLN A 140 -9.62 -5.59 21.71
CA GLN A 140 -10.92 -4.93 21.93
C GLN A 140 -11.29 -4.65 23.39
N SER A 141 -10.39 -4.04 24.16
CA SER A 141 -10.60 -3.78 25.59
C SER A 141 -11.70 -2.74 25.87
N ALA A 142 -12.74 -3.13 26.62
CA ALA A 142 -13.81 -2.21 27.01
C ALA A 142 -13.34 -1.14 28.01
N SER A 143 -12.49 -1.53 28.96
CA SER A 143 -11.90 -0.58 29.92
C SER A 143 -10.96 0.41 29.24
N LEU A 144 -10.32 0.02 28.13
CA LEU A 144 -9.55 0.98 27.33
C LEU A 144 -10.48 1.99 26.66
N ALA A 145 -11.58 1.52 26.05
CA ALA A 145 -12.56 2.42 25.45
C ALA A 145 -13.14 3.43 26.46
N GLU A 146 -13.39 3.01 27.70
CA GLU A 146 -13.74 3.88 28.82
C GLU A 146 -12.65 4.91 29.11
N LEU A 147 -11.41 4.45 29.29
CA LEU A 147 -10.26 5.33 29.54
C LEU A 147 -10.10 6.41 28.46
N LEU A 148 -10.27 6.07 27.18
CA LEU A 148 -10.17 6.99 26.05
C LEU A 148 -11.33 7.99 25.96
N ARG A 149 -12.47 7.72 26.61
CA ARG A 149 -13.56 8.70 26.74
C ARG A 149 -13.30 9.68 27.86
N ASP A 150 -12.64 9.23 28.92
CA ASP A 150 -12.46 9.99 30.15
C ASP A 150 -11.12 10.75 30.21
N THR A 151 -10.21 10.49 29.26
CA THR A 151 -8.85 11.06 29.24
C THR A 151 -8.52 11.65 27.87
N GLU A 152 -8.01 12.88 27.86
CA GLU A 152 -7.45 13.49 26.66
C GLU A 152 -6.20 12.74 26.19
N LEU A 153 -6.03 12.60 24.87
CA LEU A 153 -4.93 11.81 24.28
C LEU A 153 -3.54 12.26 24.76
N ARG A 154 -3.33 13.58 24.92
CA ARG A 154 -2.07 14.18 25.37
C ARG A 154 -1.71 13.82 26.82
N ASP A 155 -2.70 13.45 27.62
CA ASP A 155 -2.55 13.15 29.04
C ASP A 155 -2.42 11.62 29.29
N LEU A 156 -2.60 10.81 28.24
CA LEU A 156 -2.43 9.37 28.32
C LEU A 156 -0.97 8.97 28.52
N THR A 157 -0.74 8.09 29.49
CA THR A 157 0.58 7.47 29.71
C THR A 157 0.48 5.95 29.67
N PRO A 158 1.54 5.22 29.30
CA PRO A 158 1.56 3.76 29.31
C PRO A 158 1.22 3.16 30.69
N ALA A 159 1.47 3.90 31.77
CA ALA A 159 1.15 3.48 33.14
C ALA A 159 -0.37 3.41 33.40
N MET A 160 -1.17 4.20 32.69
CA MET A 160 -2.64 4.17 32.80
C MET A 160 -3.23 2.92 32.13
N ILE A 161 -2.49 2.31 31.19
CA ILE A 161 -2.87 1.06 30.54
C ILE A 161 -2.52 -0.11 31.48
N ASN A 162 -3.49 -0.48 32.31
CA ASN A 162 -3.36 -1.61 33.19
C ASN A 162 -3.23 -2.93 32.40
N ARG A 163 -2.76 -4.00 33.04
CA ARG A 163 -2.49 -5.28 32.36
C ARG A 163 -3.71 -5.88 31.65
N THR A 164 -4.94 -5.71 32.14
CA THR A 164 -6.13 -6.32 31.52
C THR A 164 -6.58 -5.59 30.25
N MET A 165 -6.05 -4.39 30.01
CA MET A 165 -6.22 -3.63 28.77
C MET A 165 -5.18 -3.98 27.69
N ARG A 166 -4.05 -4.58 28.07
CA ARG A 166 -2.92 -4.83 27.17
C ARG A 166 -3.16 -6.06 26.29
N PRO A 167 -2.96 -5.98 24.96
CA PRO A 167 -3.24 -7.09 24.05
C PRO A 167 -2.41 -8.36 24.33
N ASP A 168 -1.13 -8.24 24.67
CA ASP A 168 -0.24 -9.35 25.02
C ASP A 168 -0.75 -10.17 26.23
N PHE A 169 -1.15 -9.49 27.30
CA PHE A 169 -1.71 -10.13 28.49
C PHE A 169 -3.04 -10.80 28.16
N ARG A 170 -3.90 -10.12 27.39
CA ARG A 170 -5.19 -10.67 26.95
C ARG A 170 -4.99 -11.92 26.09
N LEU A 171 -4.02 -11.92 25.17
CA LEU A 171 -3.65 -13.07 24.37
C LEU A 171 -3.20 -14.25 25.24
N ALA A 172 -2.34 -14.02 26.22
CA ALA A 172 -1.90 -15.08 27.15
C ALA A 172 -3.07 -15.67 27.97
N ARG A 173 -4.05 -14.84 28.36
CA ARG A 173 -5.27 -15.28 29.04
C ARG A 173 -6.16 -16.10 28.12
N LEU A 174 -6.34 -15.65 26.87
CA LEU A 174 -7.09 -16.38 25.86
C LEU A 174 -6.45 -17.73 25.55
N ASP A 175 -5.12 -17.78 25.38
CA ASP A 175 -4.38 -19.03 25.15
C ASP A 175 -4.56 -20.03 26.28
N THR A 176 -4.57 -19.55 27.53
CA THR A 176 -4.85 -20.40 28.71
C THR A 176 -6.27 -20.94 28.68
N ALA A 177 -7.25 -20.11 28.32
CA ALA A 177 -8.64 -20.50 28.23
C ALA A 177 -8.87 -21.50 27.09
N LEU A 178 -8.33 -21.25 25.91
CA LEU A 178 -8.42 -22.15 24.75
C LEU A 178 -7.73 -23.50 25.01
N LYS A 179 -6.60 -23.53 25.72
CA LYS A 179 -5.98 -24.80 26.14
C LYS A 179 -6.85 -25.60 27.10
N ARG A 180 -7.65 -24.93 27.93
CA ARG A 180 -8.52 -25.58 28.92
C ARG A 180 -9.86 -26.03 28.34
N TYR A 181 -10.47 -25.20 27.51
CA TYR A 181 -11.84 -25.37 27.04
C TYR A 181 -11.94 -25.76 25.56
N GLY A 182 -10.84 -25.65 24.80
CA GLY A 182 -10.82 -25.83 23.36
C GLY A 182 -11.50 -24.68 22.61
N TRP A 183 -11.53 -24.80 21.29
CA TRP A 183 -12.54 -24.11 20.49
C TRP A 183 -13.86 -24.85 20.66
N GLY A 184 -14.92 -24.12 20.99
CA GLY A 184 -16.27 -24.68 21.00
C GLY A 184 -16.70 -25.14 19.59
N PRO A 185 -17.92 -25.68 19.43
CA PRO A 185 -18.43 -25.96 18.10
C PRO A 185 -18.55 -24.63 17.34
N LEU A 186 -17.65 -24.41 16.37
CA LEU A 186 -17.88 -23.43 15.31
C LEU A 186 -18.84 -24.05 14.31
N HIS A 187 -19.76 -23.26 13.75
CA HIS A 187 -20.71 -23.81 12.79
C HIS A 187 -19.99 -24.46 11.60
N ASP A 188 -20.44 -25.66 11.23
CA ASP A 188 -19.85 -26.46 10.14
C ASP A 188 -20.50 -26.02 8.83
N TRP A 189 -20.03 -24.91 8.27
CA TRP A 189 -20.44 -24.46 6.95
C TRP A 189 -19.71 -25.32 5.92
N SER A 190 -20.47 -26.01 5.05
CA SER A 190 -20.00 -27.04 4.12
C SER A 190 -19.12 -26.54 2.96
N ARG A 191 -18.42 -25.41 3.11
CA ARG A 191 -17.39 -25.03 2.15
C ARG A 191 -16.21 -25.97 2.31
N ASP A 192 -15.69 -26.42 1.18
CA ASP A 192 -14.53 -27.30 1.13
C ASP A 192 -13.37 -26.62 1.87
N ALA A 193 -13.09 -27.05 3.10
CA ALA A 193 -12.29 -26.31 4.08
C ALA A 193 -10.81 -26.14 3.67
N ASP A 194 -10.46 -26.74 2.54
CA ASP A 194 -9.17 -26.76 1.87
C ASP A 194 -9.13 -25.94 0.56
N SER A 195 -10.25 -25.41 0.05
CA SER A 195 -10.33 -24.80 -1.29
C SER A 195 -10.20 -23.27 -1.34
N MET A 196 -9.74 -22.60 -0.28
CA MET A 196 -9.55 -21.16 -0.30
C MET A 196 -8.17 -20.77 -0.82
N ASP A 197 -8.18 -20.04 -1.94
CA ASP A 197 -7.03 -19.38 -2.55
C ASP A 197 -6.91 -17.93 -2.03
N VAL A 198 -5.70 -17.38 -2.06
CA VAL A 198 -5.36 -15.98 -1.77
C VAL A 198 -6.23 -15.02 -2.58
N ASP A 199 -6.59 -15.39 -3.80
CA ASP A 199 -7.45 -14.59 -4.67
C ASP A 199 -8.86 -14.34 -4.10
N ARG A 200 -9.26 -15.09 -3.05
CA ARG A 200 -10.56 -14.95 -2.35
C ARG A 200 -10.48 -14.24 -0.99
N PHE A 201 -9.35 -13.62 -0.64
CA PHE A 201 -9.14 -12.99 0.68
C PHE A 201 -10.10 -11.84 1.02
N ALA A 202 -10.88 -11.39 0.05
CA ALA A 202 -11.57 -10.12 0.12
C ALA A 202 -13.08 -10.21 0.40
N ASP A 203 -13.61 -11.41 0.67
CA ASP A 203 -15.05 -11.59 0.79
C ASP A 203 -15.54 -11.35 2.23
N ASP A 204 -15.26 -10.16 2.80
CA ASP A 204 -16.03 -9.69 3.97
C ASP A 204 -17.49 -9.31 3.58
N ASN A 205 -17.79 -9.26 2.28
CA ASN A 205 -19.14 -9.13 1.71
C ASN A 205 -19.90 -10.46 1.68
N ASP A 206 -19.23 -11.57 1.96
CA ASP A 206 -19.85 -12.87 2.12
C ASP A 206 -20.53 -12.95 3.50
N PRO A 207 -21.87 -13.05 3.56
CA PRO A 207 -22.59 -13.13 4.83
C PRO A 207 -22.13 -14.32 5.69
N GLU A 208 -21.65 -15.40 5.06
CA GLU A 208 -21.13 -16.59 5.74
C GLU A 208 -19.80 -16.28 6.43
N TRP A 209 -18.91 -15.57 5.74
CA TRP A 209 -17.62 -15.11 6.27
C TRP A 209 -17.81 -14.15 7.45
N ALA A 210 -18.71 -13.17 7.31
CA ALA A 210 -19.03 -12.23 8.38
C ALA A 210 -19.59 -12.94 9.61
N ALA A 211 -20.51 -13.90 9.40
CA ALA A 211 -21.11 -14.68 10.48
C ALA A 211 -20.06 -15.51 11.24
N LEU A 212 -19.18 -16.23 10.53
CA LEU A 212 -18.16 -17.07 11.15
C LEU A 212 -17.10 -16.24 11.89
N ASN A 213 -16.70 -15.09 11.33
CA ASN A 213 -15.83 -14.14 12.03
C ASN A 213 -16.45 -13.63 13.33
N GLN A 214 -17.73 -13.27 13.29
CA GLN A 214 -18.45 -12.80 14.47
C GLN A 214 -18.58 -13.92 15.51
N GLU A 215 -18.88 -15.15 15.10
CA GLU A 215 -18.97 -16.31 15.98
C GLU A 215 -17.63 -16.59 16.70
N ALA A 216 -16.53 -16.67 15.95
CA ALA A 216 -15.20 -16.87 16.50
C ALA A 216 -14.82 -15.74 17.47
N TYR A 217 -15.12 -14.49 17.11
CA TYR A 217 -14.90 -13.34 17.97
C TYR A 217 -15.70 -13.42 19.27
N GLU A 218 -17.01 -13.68 19.20
CA GLU A 218 -17.89 -13.74 20.37
C GLU A 218 -17.49 -14.87 21.32
N TYR A 219 -17.01 -15.99 20.79
CA TYR A 219 -16.43 -17.05 21.60
C TYR A 219 -15.19 -16.59 22.36
N CYS A 220 -14.21 -15.97 21.68
CA CYS A 220 -13.03 -15.42 22.34
C CYS A 220 -13.37 -14.31 23.34
N ARG A 221 -14.33 -13.44 23.00
CA ARG A 221 -14.86 -12.39 23.87
C ARG A 221 -15.40 -12.97 25.18
N LYS A 222 -16.20 -14.03 25.09
CA LYS A 222 -16.73 -14.75 26.26
C LYS A 222 -15.60 -15.27 27.15
N LEU A 223 -14.62 -15.98 26.57
CA LEU A 223 -13.48 -16.53 27.32
C LEU A 223 -12.65 -15.43 28.00
N LEU A 224 -12.40 -14.31 27.32
CA LEU A 224 -11.68 -13.17 27.88
C LEU A 224 -12.45 -12.53 29.03
N ASN A 225 -13.77 -12.35 28.89
CA ASN A 225 -14.63 -11.80 29.94
C ASN A 225 -14.63 -12.69 31.19
N GLU A 226 -14.76 -14.02 31.02
CA GLU A 226 -14.65 -15.00 32.11
C GLU A 226 -13.26 -14.99 32.78
N ALA A 227 -12.22 -14.65 32.01
CA ALA A 227 -10.86 -14.50 32.51
C ALA A 227 -10.58 -13.12 33.17
N GLY A 228 -11.59 -12.26 33.31
CA GLY A 228 -11.49 -10.92 33.93
C GLY A 228 -10.99 -9.82 32.99
N CYS A 229 -10.98 -10.06 31.68
CA CYS A 229 -10.58 -9.09 30.66
C CYS A 229 -11.83 -8.61 29.92
N SER A 230 -12.44 -7.52 30.41
CA SER A 230 -13.63 -6.94 29.77
C SER A 230 -13.35 -6.58 28.31
N THR A 231 -14.25 -7.02 27.42
CA THR A 231 -14.08 -6.96 25.97
C THR A 231 -15.36 -6.44 25.33
N LEU A 232 -15.23 -5.44 24.44
CA LEU A 232 -16.37 -4.87 23.73
C LEU A 232 -17.00 -5.90 22.77
N PRO A 233 -18.22 -5.66 22.25
CA PRO A 233 -18.72 -6.37 21.07
C PRO A 233 -17.84 -6.13 19.83
N TYR A 234 -18.05 -6.93 18.77
CA TYR A 234 -17.27 -6.93 17.52
C TYR A 234 -16.96 -5.51 17.01
N ASP A 235 -18.00 -4.72 16.75
CA ASP A 235 -17.87 -3.32 16.31
C ASP A 235 -18.06 -2.30 17.43
N GLY A 236 -17.90 -2.72 18.69
CA GLY A 236 -18.04 -1.84 19.84
C GLY A 236 -16.97 -0.73 19.93
N HIS A 237 -15.93 -0.79 19.11
CA HIS A 237 -14.91 0.27 19.00
C HIS A 237 -15.42 1.51 18.25
N LEU A 238 -16.37 1.37 17.33
CA LEU A 238 -16.77 2.45 16.41
C LEU A 238 -17.12 3.77 17.12
N PRO A 239 -17.90 3.79 18.23
CA PRO A 239 -18.20 5.04 18.93
C PRO A 239 -16.94 5.76 19.45
N THR A 240 -15.95 4.99 19.93
CA THR A 240 -14.66 5.55 20.39
C THR A 240 -13.86 6.09 19.22
N VAL A 241 -13.81 5.38 18.10
CA VAL A 241 -13.10 5.85 16.89
C VAL A 241 -13.69 7.16 16.37
N HIS A 242 -15.02 7.24 16.25
CA HIS A 242 -15.68 8.45 15.81
C HIS A 242 -15.44 9.62 16.77
N ALA A 243 -15.41 9.36 18.09
CA ALA A 243 -15.09 10.40 19.07
C ALA A 243 -13.65 10.92 18.91
N LEU A 244 -12.66 10.02 18.79
CA LEU A 244 -11.26 10.38 18.60
C LEU A 244 -11.01 11.11 17.27
N HIS A 245 -11.60 10.67 16.16
CA HIS A 245 -11.43 11.37 14.89
C HIS A 245 -12.01 12.77 14.92
N ARG A 246 -13.15 12.96 15.60
CA ARG A 246 -13.73 14.30 15.80
C ARG A 246 -12.82 15.20 16.63
N SER A 247 -12.23 14.70 17.72
CA SER A 247 -11.32 15.52 18.55
C SER A 247 -10.03 15.89 17.81
N LEU A 248 -9.58 15.05 16.88
CA LEU A 248 -8.42 15.31 16.00
C LEU A 248 -8.76 16.19 14.78
N GLY A 249 -10.01 16.64 14.61
CA GLY A 249 -10.42 17.45 13.46
C GLY A 249 -10.32 16.73 12.12
N ARG A 250 -10.33 15.39 12.11
CA ARG A 250 -10.31 14.58 10.87
C ARG A 250 -11.68 14.61 10.20
N SER A 251 -11.71 14.89 8.89
CA SER A 251 -12.92 14.79 8.07
C SER A 251 -13.32 13.31 7.87
N ALA A 252 -14.58 13.06 7.50
CA ALA A 252 -15.24 11.75 7.33
C ALA A 252 -14.52 10.76 6.39
N ALA A 253 -13.43 11.13 5.72
CA ALA A 253 -12.66 10.26 4.84
C ALA A 253 -12.10 8.99 5.51
N VAL A 254 -11.97 8.96 6.84
CA VAL A 254 -11.60 7.73 7.58
C VAL A 254 -12.77 6.74 7.68
N GLU A 255 -14.02 7.16 7.46
CA GLU A 255 -15.21 6.27 7.43
C GLU A 255 -15.12 5.24 6.30
N HIS A 256 -14.39 5.52 5.20
CA HIS A 256 -14.23 4.57 4.10
C HIS A 256 -13.36 3.35 4.43
N ARG A 257 -12.45 3.45 5.41
CA ARG A 257 -11.61 2.31 5.87
C ARG A 257 -12.33 1.41 6.88
N GLN A 258 -13.55 1.77 7.28
CA GLN A 258 -14.36 1.05 8.27
C GLN A 258 -15.38 0.09 7.62
N THR A 259 -15.42 0.01 6.28
CA THR A 259 -16.42 -0.79 5.55
C THR A 259 -15.79 -2.03 4.94
N SER A 260 -16.50 -3.15 5.00
CA SER A 260 -16.16 -4.49 4.49
C SER A 260 -16.15 -4.63 2.97
N SER A 261 -16.08 -3.52 2.23
CA SER A 261 -16.21 -3.53 0.78
C SER A 261 -14.87 -3.77 0.09
N SER A 262 -14.85 -4.43 -1.08
CA SER A 262 -13.66 -4.50 -1.95
C SER A 262 -13.08 -3.11 -2.27
N ALA A 263 -13.93 -2.09 -2.29
CA ALA A 263 -13.54 -0.69 -2.34
C ALA A 263 -12.60 -0.28 -1.19
N ALA A 264 -12.86 -0.71 0.04
CA ALA A 264 -11.99 -0.45 1.18
C ALA A 264 -10.70 -1.27 1.11
N ALA A 265 -10.77 -2.51 0.64
CA ALA A 265 -9.59 -3.36 0.42
C ALA A 265 -8.63 -2.72 -0.61
N LEU A 266 -9.14 -2.26 -1.76
CA LEU A 266 -8.33 -1.57 -2.76
C LEU A 266 -7.75 -0.25 -2.20
N LEU A 267 -8.53 0.54 -1.48
CA LEU A 267 -8.05 1.77 -0.83
C LEU A 267 -6.95 1.50 0.21
N SER A 268 -7.00 0.34 0.87
CA SER A 268 -5.92 -0.12 1.76
C SER A 268 -4.67 -0.38 0.94
N VAL A 269 -4.75 -1.19 -0.12
CA VAL A 269 -3.60 -1.54 -0.98
C VAL A 269 -3.01 -0.32 -1.68
N GLU A 270 -3.80 0.70 -1.98
CA GLU A 270 -3.32 2.00 -2.45
C GLU A 270 -2.48 2.78 -1.43
N SER A 271 -2.39 2.31 -0.19
CA SER A 271 -1.49 2.88 0.81
C SER A 271 -0.11 2.20 0.79
N GLU A 272 0.08 1.17 -0.03
CA GLU A 272 1.38 0.54 -0.26
C GLU A 272 2.35 1.48 -0.97
N THR A 273 3.58 1.51 -0.48
CA THR A 273 4.75 2.09 -1.12
C THR A 273 5.65 0.96 -1.60
N MET A 274 5.77 0.79 -2.91
CA MET A 274 6.62 -0.20 -3.53
C MET A 274 8.04 0.36 -3.70
N VAL A 275 9.03 -0.32 -3.15
CA VAL A 275 10.45 0.05 -3.23
C VAL A 275 11.20 -1.02 -4.02
N LEU A 276 11.59 -0.68 -5.24
CA LEU A 276 12.31 -1.56 -6.15
C LEU A 276 13.76 -1.79 -5.71
N SER A 277 14.44 -0.73 -5.28
CA SER A 277 15.81 -0.80 -4.76
C SER A 277 16.13 0.42 -3.90
N ALA A 278 17.36 0.46 -3.37
CA ALA A 278 17.90 1.67 -2.76
C ALA A 278 17.87 2.87 -3.72
N PRO A 279 17.82 4.12 -3.21
CA PRO A 279 17.89 5.33 -4.03
C PRO A 279 19.15 5.35 -4.92
N ILE A 280 19.00 5.81 -6.16
CA ILE A 280 20.02 5.74 -7.21
C ILE A 280 21.05 6.86 -7.01
N PRO A 281 22.36 6.60 -7.09
CA PRO A 281 23.36 7.66 -7.18
C PRO A 281 23.08 8.56 -8.38
N ALA A 282 23.01 9.87 -8.15
CA ALA A 282 22.78 10.81 -9.23
C ALA A 282 23.63 12.08 -9.10
N THR A 283 24.14 12.54 -10.24
CA THR A 283 24.92 13.77 -10.34
C THR A 283 24.05 14.86 -10.97
N VAL A 284 23.80 15.91 -10.19
CA VAL A 284 23.10 17.10 -10.69
C VAL A 284 24.10 17.97 -11.45
N LEU A 285 23.84 18.14 -12.73
CA LEU A 285 24.70 18.83 -13.69
C LEU A 285 24.57 20.35 -13.59
N ASP A 286 25.58 21.06 -14.11
CA ASP A 286 25.55 22.50 -14.23
C ASP A 286 24.38 22.93 -15.14
N PRO A 287 23.56 23.95 -14.78
CA PRO A 287 22.44 24.42 -15.59
C PRO A 287 22.81 24.85 -17.01
N THR A 288 24.07 25.14 -17.29
CA THR A 288 24.60 25.52 -18.62
C THR A 288 24.97 24.31 -19.49
N THR A 289 24.86 23.09 -18.96
CA THR A 289 25.21 21.87 -19.69
C THR A 289 24.42 21.78 -21.01
N PRO A 290 25.09 21.44 -22.14
CA PRO A 290 24.42 21.25 -23.43
C PRO A 290 23.38 20.14 -23.35
N LEU A 291 22.15 20.42 -23.80
CA LEU A 291 21.04 19.47 -23.80
C LEU A 291 21.33 18.20 -24.60
N SER A 292 22.17 18.30 -25.64
CA SER A 292 22.61 17.17 -26.46
C SER A 292 23.34 16.09 -25.66
N ASN A 293 23.91 16.43 -24.49
CA ASN A 293 24.61 15.46 -23.65
C ASN A 293 23.65 14.49 -22.94
N LEU A 294 22.36 14.82 -22.88
CA LEU A 294 21.33 13.99 -22.22
C LEU A 294 20.41 13.28 -23.22
N LEU A 295 20.84 13.17 -24.48
CA LEU A 295 20.10 12.39 -25.46
C LEU A 295 20.17 10.90 -25.11
N CYS A 296 18.99 10.28 -25.03
CA CYS A 296 18.77 8.89 -24.72
C CYS A 296 18.43 8.09 -25.97
N GLY A 297 18.61 6.76 -25.90
CA GLY A 297 18.24 5.82 -26.96
C GLY A 297 19.36 5.54 -27.98
N GLY A 298 19.13 4.52 -28.81
CA GLY A 298 20.03 4.15 -29.91
C GLY A 298 19.85 5.02 -31.16
N THR A 299 20.66 4.75 -32.19
CA THR A 299 20.72 5.54 -33.45
C THR A 299 19.37 5.80 -34.10
N ASP A 300 18.42 4.87 -33.96
CA ASP A 300 17.13 4.94 -34.66
C ASP A 300 16.04 5.61 -33.82
N ARG A 301 16.30 5.89 -32.53
CA ARG A 301 15.31 6.34 -31.54
C ARG A 301 15.89 7.32 -30.51
N VAL A 302 16.68 8.28 -31.00
CA VAL A 302 17.29 9.32 -30.15
C VAL A 302 16.23 10.30 -29.66
N HIS A 303 16.18 10.53 -28.35
CA HIS A 303 15.20 11.45 -27.74
C HIS A 303 15.72 12.02 -26.41
N LEU A 304 15.09 13.08 -25.92
CA LEU A 304 15.22 13.55 -24.53
C LEU A 304 14.09 12.93 -23.69
N PHE A 305 14.43 12.46 -22.49
CA PHE A 305 13.42 12.05 -21.51
C PHE A 305 13.24 13.14 -20.45
N LEU A 306 12.04 13.71 -20.41
CA LEU A 306 11.66 14.78 -19.48
C LEU A 306 10.76 14.23 -18.38
N ALA A 307 11.24 14.23 -17.14
CA ALA A 307 10.46 13.85 -15.96
C ALA A 307 9.99 15.09 -15.20
N ILE A 308 8.68 15.26 -15.04
CA ILE A 308 8.09 16.33 -14.24
C ILE A 308 7.48 15.71 -12.98
N ARG A 309 8.00 16.07 -11.80
CA ARG A 309 7.66 15.44 -10.51
C ARG A 309 7.60 16.46 -9.37
N PRO A 310 6.87 16.17 -8.28
CA PRO A 310 7.10 16.85 -7.00
C PRO A 310 8.55 16.67 -6.55
N ARG A 311 9.16 17.70 -5.99
CA ARG A 311 10.54 17.69 -5.48
C ARG A 311 10.74 16.62 -4.40
N THR A 312 9.75 16.42 -3.55
CA THR A 312 9.78 15.37 -2.51
C THR A 312 9.95 13.98 -3.10
N SER A 313 9.27 13.68 -4.22
CA SER A 313 9.41 12.41 -4.94
C SER A 313 10.83 12.26 -5.51
N ILE A 314 11.38 13.31 -6.13
CA ILE A 314 12.77 13.29 -6.65
C ILE A 314 13.78 12.98 -5.55
N LEU A 315 13.64 13.60 -4.38
CA LEU A 315 14.56 13.37 -3.25
C LEU A 315 14.46 11.96 -2.67
N GLN A 316 13.35 11.25 -2.90
CA GLN A 316 13.21 9.84 -2.51
C GLN A 316 13.89 8.89 -3.51
N GLN A 317 13.99 9.30 -4.79
CA GLN A 317 14.58 8.44 -5.83
C GLN A 317 16.11 8.44 -5.82
N TYR A 318 16.74 9.54 -5.40
CA TYR A 318 18.16 9.79 -5.68
C TYR A 318 19.02 10.09 -4.44
N GLN A 319 20.25 9.58 -4.48
CA GLN A 319 21.37 10.08 -3.67
C GLN A 319 22.09 11.15 -4.48
N LEU A 320 21.72 12.41 -4.25
CA LEU A 320 22.18 13.53 -5.07
C LEU A 320 23.60 13.97 -4.71
N SER A 321 24.38 14.29 -5.75
CA SER A 321 25.69 14.93 -5.69
C SER A 321 25.81 16.01 -6.77
N GLY A 322 26.86 16.82 -6.75
CA GLY A 322 27.05 17.91 -7.72
C GLY A 322 26.36 19.21 -7.30
N HIS A 323 25.59 19.81 -8.21
CA HIS A 323 24.88 21.06 -7.96
C HIS A 323 23.61 20.85 -7.11
N ASP A 324 23.15 21.90 -6.42
CA ASP A 324 21.88 21.85 -5.71
C ASP A 324 20.69 21.94 -6.67
N LEU A 325 19.67 21.11 -6.44
CA LEU A 325 18.35 21.28 -7.08
C LEU A 325 17.68 22.54 -6.52
N PRO A 326 16.96 23.31 -7.36
CA PRO A 326 16.28 24.51 -6.88
C PRO A 326 15.19 24.17 -5.85
N PRO A 327 14.80 25.12 -4.99
CA PRO A 327 13.79 24.93 -3.96
C PRO A 327 12.35 24.97 -4.51
N SER A 328 12.14 24.59 -5.78
CA SER A 328 10.81 24.53 -6.41
C SER A 328 10.01 23.33 -5.88
N GLU A 329 8.70 23.48 -5.73
CA GLU A 329 7.82 22.38 -5.31
C GLU A 329 7.75 21.27 -6.36
N HIS A 330 7.76 21.65 -7.64
CA HIS A 330 7.81 20.73 -8.78
C HIS A 330 9.07 20.99 -9.60
N LEU A 331 9.69 19.91 -10.05
CA LEU A 331 10.90 19.92 -10.86
C LEU A 331 10.62 19.29 -12.22
N ALA A 332 11.20 19.87 -13.27
CA ALA A 332 11.26 19.32 -14.60
C ALA A 332 12.71 18.96 -14.91
N LEU A 333 13.00 17.67 -15.02
CA LEU A 333 14.36 17.14 -15.08
C LEU A 333 14.56 16.38 -16.39
N LEU A 334 15.66 16.67 -17.07
CA LEU A 334 16.22 15.76 -18.06
C LEU A 334 17.13 14.77 -17.36
N ARG A 335 17.08 13.51 -17.78
CA ARG A 335 17.82 12.41 -17.16
C ARG A 335 18.55 11.63 -18.23
N ALA A 336 19.78 11.22 -17.93
CA ALA A 336 20.52 10.28 -18.76
C ALA A 336 21.21 9.25 -17.87
N GLN A 337 21.15 7.99 -18.27
CA GLN A 337 21.80 6.91 -17.55
C GLN A 337 23.28 6.85 -17.91
N THR A 338 24.13 6.68 -16.90
CA THR A 338 25.58 6.51 -17.03
C THR A 338 26.04 5.22 -16.36
N ASP A 339 27.32 4.87 -16.51
CA ASP A 339 27.91 3.70 -15.84
C ASP A 339 27.92 3.85 -14.30
N ASP A 340 27.98 5.10 -13.81
CA ASP A 340 28.08 5.42 -12.38
C ASP A 340 26.72 5.77 -11.72
N GLY A 341 25.64 5.82 -12.49
CA GLY A 341 24.30 6.17 -11.99
C GLY A 341 23.45 6.94 -13.00
N VAL A 342 22.90 8.07 -12.57
CA VAL A 342 22.07 8.95 -13.41
C VAL A 342 22.59 10.37 -13.39
N GLU A 343 22.76 10.97 -14.56
CA GLU A 343 22.97 12.41 -14.68
C GLU A 343 21.63 13.13 -14.78
N ILE A 344 21.48 14.21 -14.00
CA ILE A 344 20.24 14.97 -13.90
C ILE A 344 20.51 16.44 -14.22
N LEU A 345 19.75 16.99 -15.16
CA LEU A 345 19.74 18.43 -15.44
C LEU A 345 18.36 19.00 -15.14
N ASP A 346 18.31 19.97 -14.23
CA ASP A 346 17.10 20.76 -14.03
C ASP A 346 16.86 21.72 -15.21
N VAL A 347 15.69 21.59 -15.82
CA VAL A 347 15.22 22.44 -16.92
C VAL A 347 13.95 23.21 -16.54
N SER A 348 13.60 23.26 -15.25
CA SER A 348 12.42 23.96 -14.74
C SER A 348 12.35 25.44 -15.13
N SER A 349 13.50 26.08 -15.41
CA SER A 349 13.60 27.48 -15.83
C SER A 349 13.77 27.68 -17.34
N ARG A 350 14.03 26.62 -18.13
CA ARG A 350 14.22 26.69 -19.60
C ARG A 350 12.91 26.75 -20.38
N ASP A 351 12.95 27.31 -21.58
CA ASP A 351 11.79 27.31 -22.49
C ASP A 351 11.59 25.90 -23.08
N PRO A 352 10.36 25.32 -23.06
CA PRO A 352 10.10 24.01 -23.67
C PRO A 352 10.52 23.89 -25.14
N SER A 353 10.49 24.99 -25.90
CA SER A 353 10.90 25.02 -27.30
C SER A 353 12.40 24.75 -27.49
N GLU A 354 13.24 25.07 -26.50
CA GLU A 354 14.68 24.73 -26.52
C GLU A 354 14.89 23.22 -26.53
N LEU A 355 14.06 22.46 -25.80
CA LEU A 355 14.17 21.00 -25.76
C LEU A 355 13.76 20.39 -27.09
N GLN A 356 12.68 20.90 -27.70
CA GLN A 356 12.20 20.44 -29.01
C GLN A 356 13.19 20.72 -30.14
N ALA A 357 14.00 21.79 -30.00
CA ALA A 357 15.02 22.13 -30.99
C ALA A 357 16.17 21.12 -31.04
N VAL A 358 16.39 20.36 -29.97
CA VAL A 358 17.48 19.36 -29.87
C VAL A 358 17.04 18.01 -30.45
N GLY A 359 15.78 17.62 -30.25
CA GLY A 359 15.26 16.35 -30.74
C GLY A 359 13.84 16.04 -30.27
N ALA A 360 13.42 14.79 -30.47
CA ALA A 360 12.16 14.30 -29.93
C ALA A 360 12.20 14.34 -28.40
N VAL A 361 11.10 14.76 -27.76
CA VAL A 361 10.98 14.79 -26.30
C VAL A 361 9.88 13.85 -25.88
N ILE A 362 10.21 12.89 -25.01
CA ILE A 362 9.26 12.01 -24.35
C ILE A 362 9.10 12.53 -22.92
N THR A 363 7.87 12.87 -22.56
CA THR A 363 7.57 13.45 -21.26
C THR A 363 6.87 12.42 -20.37
N SER A 364 7.32 12.31 -19.13
CA SER A 364 6.60 11.62 -18.07
C SER A 364 6.26 12.64 -17.00
N ILE A 365 4.99 12.91 -16.75
CA ILE A 365 4.55 13.87 -15.73
C ILE A 365 3.81 13.15 -14.60
N ALA A 366 4.08 13.51 -13.35
CA ALA A 366 3.33 13.00 -12.22
C ALA A 366 1.89 13.52 -12.26
N MET A 367 0.93 12.70 -11.89
CA MET A 367 -0.48 13.05 -11.82
C MET A 367 -0.74 14.22 -10.86
N SER A 368 -0.05 14.28 -9.72
CA SER A 368 -0.08 15.43 -8.81
C SER A 368 0.44 16.72 -9.46
N SER A 369 1.47 16.62 -10.31
CA SER A 369 2.02 17.77 -11.04
C SER A 369 1.06 18.31 -12.11
N LEU A 370 0.19 17.45 -12.65
CA LEU A 370 -0.89 17.89 -13.54
C LEU A 370 -1.98 18.70 -12.84
N ALA A 371 -2.12 18.58 -11.52
CA ALA A 371 -3.07 19.38 -10.75
C ALA A 371 -2.59 20.82 -10.52
N VAL A 372 -1.35 21.16 -10.88
CA VAL A 372 -0.76 22.49 -10.68
C VAL A 372 -0.77 23.28 -11.99
N SER A 373 -1.70 24.25 -12.10
CA SER A 373 -1.92 25.03 -13.33
C SER A 373 -0.65 25.66 -13.90
N GLN A 374 0.21 26.22 -13.04
CA GLN A 374 1.46 26.84 -13.47
C GLN A 374 2.42 25.85 -14.15
N VAL A 375 2.48 24.61 -13.63
CA VAL A 375 3.30 23.54 -14.23
C VAL A 375 2.71 23.14 -15.57
N VAL A 376 1.39 22.93 -15.63
CA VAL A 376 0.69 22.53 -16.87
C VAL A 376 0.82 23.60 -17.95
N ASP A 377 0.60 24.88 -17.62
CA ASP A 377 0.65 25.97 -18.58
C ASP A 377 2.04 26.13 -19.18
N ARG A 378 3.08 26.02 -18.35
CA ARG A 378 4.47 26.07 -18.81
C ARG A 378 4.79 24.92 -19.76
N TRP A 379 4.47 23.69 -19.37
CA TRP A 379 4.90 22.49 -20.09
C TRP A 379 3.91 22.01 -21.16
N ARG A 380 2.78 22.70 -21.33
CA ARG A 380 1.71 22.39 -22.29
C ARG A 380 2.22 21.99 -23.69
N PRO A 381 3.23 22.63 -24.29
CA PRO A 381 3.74 22.25 -25.61
C PRO A 381 4.30 20.82 -25.70
N LEU A 382 4.76 20.26 -24.57
CA LEU A 382 5.34 18.91 -24.48
C LEU A 382 4.36 17.88 -23.91
N LEU A 383 3.21 18.33 -23.40
CA LEU A 383 2.19 17.46 -22.81
C LEU A 383 1.19 16.93 -23.86
N GLY A 384 1.62 16.71 -25.11
CA GLY A 384 0.79 16.10 -26.15
C GLY A 384 0.45 14.63 -25.86
N ARG A 385 -0.70 14.13 -26.34
CA ARG A 385 -1.17 12.75 -26.07
C ARG A 385 -0.21 11.65 -26.57
N THR A 386 0.53 11.92 -27.63
CA THR A 386 1.49 10.99 -28.24
C THR A 386 2.92 11.16 -27.71
N GLN A 387 3.16 12.17 -26.87
CA GLN A 387 4.49 12.53 -26.38
C GLN A 387 4.59 12.45 -24.85
N ALA A 388 3.47 12.49 -24.13
CA ALA A 388 3.43 12.54 -22.68
C ALA A 388 2.62 11.40 -22.06
N GLY A 389 3.30 10.59 -21.25
CA GLY A 389 2.70 9.67 -20.29
C GLY A 389 2.50 10.34 -18.94
N VAL A 390 1.51 9.86 -18.17
CA VAL A 390 1.23 10.33 -16.82
C VAL A 390 1.61 9.25 -15.82
N LEU A 391 2.58 9.50 -14.94
CA LEU A 391 2.87 8.61 -13.82
C LEU A 391 1.84 8.85 -12.71
N CYS A 392 1.12 7.81 -12.30
CA CYS A 392 0.15 7.90 -11.21
C CYS A 392 0.87 7.90 -9.87
N ASP A 393 0.90 9.05 -9.21
CA ASP A 393 1.31 9.25 -7.82
C ASP A 393 0.15 9.67 -6.92
N LEU A 394 -1.07 9.66 -7.48
CA LEU A 394 -2.35 9.78 -6.77
C LEU A 394 -3.09 8.45 -6.85
N ARG A 395 -3.97 8.18 -5.89
CA ARG A 395 -4.79 6.95 -5.81
C ARG A 395 -5.62 6.70 -7.07
N PRO A 396 -5.35 5.66 -7.86
CA PRO A 396 -6.09 5.42 -9.10
C PRO A 396 -7.58 5.15 -8.86
N SER A 397 -7.97 4.44 -7.81
CA SER A 397 -9.37 4.11 -7.50
C SER A 397 -10.25 5.35 -7.29
N THR A 398 -9.76 6.34 -6.54
CA THR A 398 -10.45 7.63 -6.33
C THR A 398 -10.68 8.34 -7.67
N ASN A 399 -9.64 8.41 -8.50
CA ASN A 399 -9.68 9.10 -9.77
C ASN A 399 -10.53 8.34 -10.81
N LEU A 400 -10.48 7.01 -10.83
CA LEU A 400 -11.33 6.17 -11.67
C LEU A 400 -12.81 6.38 -11.34
N ARG A 401 -13.19 6.44 -10.05
CA ARG A 401 -14.57 6.78 -9.65
C ARG A 401 -14.96 8.17 -10.12
N ALA A 402 -14.08 9.15 -9.92
CA ALA A 402 -14.35 10.52 -10.35
C ALA A 402 -14.53 10.62 -11.87
N TRP A 403 -13.66 9.99 -12.66
CA TRP A 403 -13.79 9.98 -14.12
C TRP A 403 -15.02 9.23 -14.60
N LEU A 404 -15.32 8.08 -13.99
CA LEU A 404 -16.50 7.29 -14.31
C LEU A 404 -17.79 7.84 -13.66
N SER A 405 -17.76 8.99 -12.99
CA SER A 405 -18.99 9.67 -12.57
C SER A 405 -19.77 10.26 -13.75
N ASP A 406 -19.10 10.59 -14.87
CA ASP A 406 -19.77 10.94 -16.13
C ASP A 406 -20.12 9.63 -16.88
N PRO A 407 -21.40 9.32 -17.12
CA PRO A 407 -21.82 8.09 -17.80
C PRO A 407 -21.32 7.97 -19.24
N ARG A 408 -20.85 9.07 -19.85
CA ARG A 408 -20.31 9.09 -21.23
C ARG A 408 -18.83 8.71 -21.30
N ARG A 409 -18.18 8.54 -20.15
CA ARG A 409 -16.77 8.17 -20.06
C ARG A 409 -16.61 6.67 -19.91
N GLN A 410 -15.59 6.13 -20.56
CA GLN A 410 -15.11 4.76 -20.39
C GLN A 410 -13.63 4.78 -20.04
N VAL A 411 -13.16 3.76 -19.32
CA VAL A 411 -11.75 3.56 -19.04
C VAL A 411 -11.29 2.32 -19.79
N ARG A 412 -10.24 2.46 -20.60
CA ARG A 412 -9.52 1.31 -21.15
C ARG A 412 -8.27 1.08 -20.35
N TYR A 413 -7.99 -0.16 -19.96
CA TYR A 413 -6.83 -0.46 -19.12
C TYR A 413 -6.14 -1.77 -19.51
N ALA A 414 -4.85 -1.86 -19.18
CA ALA A 414 -4.03 -3.05 -19.28
C ALA A 414 -3.27 -3.25 -17.97
N VAL A 415 -3.11 -4.50 -17.56
CA VAL A 415 -2.12 -4.89 -16.55
C VAL A 415 -1.11 -5.80 -17.26
N PHE A 416 0.16 -5.39 -17.24
CA PHE A 416 1.25 -6.11 -17.90
C PHE A 416 2.52 -6.06 -17.05
N GLY A 417 3.44 -6.99 -17.29
CA GLY A 417 4.73 -7.05 -16.60
C GLY A 417 5.87 -6.65 -17.53
N VAL A 418 6.90 -6.02 -16.97
CA VAL A 418 8.14 -5.70 -17.67
C VAL A 418 9.32 -6.12 -16.79
N GLU A 419 10.26 -6.83 -17.40
CA GLU A 419 11.53 -7.20 -16.76
C GLU A 419 12.47 -5.99 -16.75
N GLY A 420 13.02 -5.67 -15.58
CA GLY A 420 13.99 -4.61 -15.38
C GLY A 420 15.11 -5.02 -14.41
N ASN A 421 15.86 -4.04 -13.92
CA ASN A 421 16.99 -4.29 -13.02
C ASN A 421 16.59 -4.83 -11.64
N ALA A 422 15.33 -4.64 -11.24
CA ALA A 422 14.73 -5.15 -10.01
C ALA A 422 13.82 -6.37 -10.28
N GLY A 423 14.09 -7.11 -11.35
CA GLY A 423 13.30 -8.25 -11.80
C GLY A 423 12.02 -7.84 -12.51
N TRP A 424 10.98 -8.66 -12.41
CA TRP A 424 9.70 -8.40 -13.06
C TRP A 424 8.90 -7.38 -12.25
N VAL A 425 8.40 -6.32 -12.92
CA VAL A 425 7.56 -5.29 -12.32
C VAL A 425 6.25 -5.16 -13.09
N ARG A 426 5.12 -5.19 -12.39
CA ARG A 426 3.80 -4.97 -12.98
C ARG A 426 3.49 -3.48 -13.14
N PHE A 427 2.82 -3.18 -14.25
CA PHE A 427 2.27 -1.86 -14.55
C PHE A 427 0.78 -1.98 -14.83
N LEU A 428 0.03 -1.05 -14.26
CA LEU A 428 -1.29 -0.68 -14.72
C LEU A 428 -1.13 0.48 -15.71
N ALA A 429 -1.57 0.30 -16.95
CA ALA A 429 -1.75 1.39 -17.90
C ALA A 429 -3.24 1.61 -18.16
N PHE A 430 -3.69 2.86 -18.23
CA PHE A 430 -5.07 3.14 -18.58
C PHE A 430 -5.28 4.50 -19.25
N ARG A 431 -6.45 4.67 -19.86
CA ARG A 431 -6.93 5.90 -20.50
C ARG A 431 -8.40 6.09 -20.25
N VAL A 432 -8.83 7.35 -20.18
CA VAL A 432 -10.23 7.74 -20.14
C VAL A 432 -10.65 8.16 -21.55
N GLU A 433 -11.72 7.56 -22.07
CA GLU A 433 -12.29 7.83 -23.39
C GLU A 433 -13.65 8.54 -23.26
N GLN A 434 -13.88 9.56 -24.08
CA GLN A 434 -15.16 10.26 -24.19
C GLN A 434 -15.36 10.76 -25.62
N GLY A 435 -16.45 10.34 -26.27
CA GLY A 435 -16.86 10.87 -27.58
C GLY A 435 -15.79 10.75 -28.67
N GLY A 436 -15.04 9.65 -28.71
CA GLY A 436 -13.95 9.41 -29.68
C GLY A 436 -12.64 10.13 -29.35
N THR A 437 -12.55 10.81 -28.21
CA THR A 437 -11.31 11.39 -27.71
C THR A 437 -10.80 10.59 -26.52
N SER A 438 -9.49 10.31 -26.48
CA SER A 438 -8.82 9.65 -25.37
C SER A 438 -7.98 10.63 -24.55
N SER A 439 -7.86 10.39 -23.24
CA SER A 439 -6.88 11.08 -22.40
C SER A 439 -5.45 10.70 -22.79
N ARG A 440 -4.47 11.28 -22.08
CA ARG A 440 -3.11 10.71 -22.05
C ARG A 440 -3.14 9.31 -21.44
N THR A 441 -2.09 8.53 -21.68
CA THR A 441 -1.90 7.25 -20.99
C THR A 441 -1.40 7.50 -19.59
N TYR A 442 -2.13 6.97 -18.62
CA TYR A 442 -1.72 6.90 -17.23
C TYR A 442 -0.99 5.58 -17.00
N LEU A 443 0.10 5.62 -16.24
CA LEU A 443 0.97 4.50 -15.92
C LEU A 443 1.16 4.45 -14.41
N ALA A 444 1.01 3.28 -13.82
CA ALA A 444 1.21 3.05 -12.39
C ALA A 444 2.00 1.75 -12.20
N PRO A 445 3.24 1.79 -11.69
CA PRO A 445 3.88 0.60 -11.13
C PRO A 445 3.03 0.10 -9.96
N ILE A 446 2.65 -1.18 -9.99
CA ILE A 446 1.73 -1.76 -9.02
C ILE A 446 2.23 -3.13 -8.57
N SER A 447 1.91 -3.52 -7.35
CA SER A 447 2.19 -4.87 -6.84
C SER A 447 1.17 -5.89 -7.33
N ARG A 448 1.51 -7.17 -7.13
CA ARG A 448 0.59 -8.30 -7.31
C ARG A 448 -0.67 -8.17 -6.46
N LEU A 449 -0.52 -7.69 -5.23
CA LEU A 449 -1.64 -7.48 -4.32
C LEU A 449 -2.59 -6.41 -4.88
N TYR A 450 -2.04 -5.31 -5.41
CA TYR A 450 -2.83 -4.25 -6.04
C TYR A 450 -3.60 -4.76 -7.25
N SER A 451 -2.95 -5.47 -8.17
CA SER A 451 -3.63 -5.97 -9.38
C SER A 451 -4.83 -6.85 -9.04
N SER A 452 -4.70 -7.71 -8.03
CA SER A 452 -5.75 -8.62 -7.57
C SER A 452 -6.89 -7.83 -6.91
N GLY A 453 -6.55 -6.86 -6.05
CA GLY A 453 -7.52 -5.95 -5.43
C GLY A 453 -8.28 -5.10 -6.45
N LEU A 454 -7.62 -4.63 -7.51
CA LEU A 454 -8.25 -3.86 -8.59
C LEU A 454 -9.27 -4.71 -9.36
N GLN A 455 -8.89 -5.93 -9.75
CA GLN A 455 -9.76 -6.84 -10.50
C GLN A 455 -11.03 -7.17 -9.72
N LEU A 456 -10.87 -7.49 -8.43
CA LEU A 456 -12.00 -7.76 -7.56
C LEU A 456 -12.90 -6.53 -7.39
N TRP A 457 -12.31 -5.36 -7.10
CA TRP A 457 -13.08 -4.14 -6.94
C TRP A 457 -13.90 -3.79 -8.18
N LEU A 458 -13.33 -3.99 -9.38
CA LEU A 458 -14.06 -3.84 -10.64
C LEU A 458 -15.20 -4.87 -10.75
N ALA A 459 -14.94 -6.15 -10.46
CA ALA A 459 -15.95 -7.20 -10.53
C ALA A 459 -17.14 -6.97 -9.57
N GLU A 460 -16.88 -6.42 -8.39
CA GLU A 460 -17.89 -6.13 -7.37
C GLU A 460 -18.58 -4.77 -7.55
N THR A 461 -18.16 -3.97 -8.54
CA THR A 461 -18.78 -2.67 -8.82
C THR A 461 -19.37 -2.65 -10.25
N PRO A 462 -20.58 -3.19 -10.47
CA PRO A 462 -21.15 -3.42 -11.81
C PRO A 462 -21.11 -2.19 -12.73
N ASP A 463 -21.48 -1.01 -12.21
CA ASP A 463 -21.49 0.25 -12.97
C ASP A 463 -20.10 0.69 -13.44
N LEU A 464 -19.04 0.25 -12.76
CA LEU A 464 -17.66 0.48 -13.17
C LEU A 464 -17.17 -0.65 -14.08
N ALA A 465 -17.52 -1.91 -13.80
CA ALA A 465 -17.15 -3.07 -14.60
C ALA A 465 -17.54 -2.92 -16.08
N GLU A 466 -18.76 -2.46 -16.34
CA GLU A 466 -19.26 -2.27 -17.72
C GLU A 466 -18.50 -1.18 -18.50
N ARG A 467 -17.82 -0.28 -17.79
CA ARG A 467 -17.14 0.89 -18.37
C ARG A 467 -15.63 0.85 -18.22
N ALA A 468 -15.09 -0.11 -17.48
CA ALA A 468 -13.67 -0.41 -17.38
C ALA A 468 -13.37 -1.61 -18.30
N VAL A 469 -12.87 -1.32 -19.49
CA VAL A 469 -12.63 -2.32 -20.54
C VAL A 469 -11.16 -2.70 -20.57
N LEU A 470 -10.88 -4.01 -20.44
CA LEU A 470 -9.54 -4.54 -20.60
C LEU A 470 -9.09 -4.41 -22.08
N ASP A 471 -7.97 -3.73 -22.31
CA ASP A 471 -7.37 -3.50 -23.62
C ASP A 471 -5.83 -3.64 -23.53
N GLN A 472 -5.35 -4.86 -23.76
CA GLN A 472 -3.92 -5.17 -23.67
C GLN A 472 -3.07 -4.47 -24.73
N THR A 473 -3.67 -3.94 -25.81
CA THR A 473 -2.92 -3.27 -26.88
C THR A 473 -2.28 -1.95 -26.41
N ILE A 474 -2.75 -1.37 -25.30
CA ILE A 474 -2.15 -0.18 -24.68
C ILE A 474 -0.67 -0.43 -24.33
N ALA A 475 -0.33 -1.64 -23.87
CA ALA A 475 1.03 -2.00 -23.47
C ALA A 475 2.01 -1.99 -24.66
N ASP A 476 1.51 -2.16 -25.89
CA ASP A 476 2.33 -2.24 -27.10
C ASP A 476 2.69 -0.87 -27.67
N GLU A 477 2.12 0.20 -27.13
CA GLU A 477 2.34 1.52 -27.69
C GLU A 477 3.75 2.05 -27.44
N PRO A 478 4.38 2.69 -28.44
CA PRO A 478 5.76 3.20 -28.30
C PRO A 478 5.94 4.11 -27.08
N LEU A 479 5.02 5.04 -26.84
CA LEU A 479 5.08 5.97 -25.70
C LEU A 479 5.09 5.22 -24.36
N VAL A 480 4.28 4.17 -24.22
CA VAL A 480 4.22 3.34 -23.02
C VAL A 480 5.53 2.61 -22.82
N ARG A 481 6.05 1.97 -23.86
CA ARG A 481 7.33 1.25 -23.81
C ARG A 481 8.49 2.16 -23.42
N PHE A 482 8.59 3.36 -23.99
CA PHE A 482 9.62 4.33 -23.62
C PHE A 482 9.45 4.82 -22.18
N SER A 483 8.23 5.20 -21.80
CA SER A 483 7.95 5.72 -20.46
C SER A 483 8.26 4.67 -19.38
N VAL A 484 7.84 3.42 -19.58
CA VAL A 484 8.09 2.32 -18.64
C VAL A 484 9.58 2.01 -18.55
N ALA A 485 10.31 1.97 -19.67
CA ALA A 485 11.75 1.76 -19.66
C ALA A 485 12.47 2.82 -18.80
N HIS A 486 12.19 4.10 -19.02
CA HIS A 486 12.79 5.16 -18.21
C HIS A 486 12.35 5.12 -16.74
N ILE A 487 11.06 4.86 -16.46
CA ILE A 487 10.58 4.71 -15.07
C ILE A 487 11.34 3.59 -14.35
N LEU A 488 11.52 2.42 -14.97
CA LEU A 488 12.23 1.30 -14.37
C LEU A 488 13.74 1.54 -14.23
N LEU A 489 14.35 2.31 -15.14
CA LEU A 489 15.77 2.61 -15.09
C LEU A 489 16.09 3.71 -14.08
N GLU A 490 15.19 4.67 -13.89
CA GLU A 490 15.50 5.93 -13.20
C GLU A 490 14.70 6.18 -11.92
N GLU A 491 13.67 5.38 -11.62
CA GLU A 491 12.85 5.51 -10.41
C GLU A 491 12.79 4.18 -9.65
N ARG A 492 12.72 4.26 -8.32
CA ARG A 492 12.79 3.12 -7.39
C ARG A 492 11.69 3.09 -6.34
N VAL A 493 11.11 4.23 -5.98
CA VAL A 493 10.12 4.34 -4.93
C VAL A 493 8.80 4.81 -5.53
N PHE A 494 7.76 4.01 -5.39
CA PHE A 494 6.42 4.30 -5.94
C PHE A 494 5.40 4.30 -4.82
N THR A 495 4.66 5.39 -4.69
CA THR A 495 3.65 5.58 -3.63
C THR A 495 2.44 6.30 -4.22
N PHE A 496 1.24 5.92 -3.78
CA PHE A 496 0.03 6.67 -4.11
C PHE A 496 -0.36 7.57 -2.95
N THR A 497 -0.35 8.87 -3.20
CA THR A 497 -0.79 9.87 -2.24
C THR A 497 -2.28 10.15 -2.37
N THR A 498 -2.89 10.65 -1.29
CA THR A 498 -4.28 11.12 -1.31
C THR A 498 -4.37 12.43 -2.09
N GLY A 499 -5.26 12.50 -3.07
CA GLY A 499 -5.56 13.72 -3.82
C GLY A 499 -6.37 13.39 -5.08
N ASP A 500 -7.06 14.40 -5.61
CA ASP A 500 -7.81 14.30 -6.86
C ASP A 500 -7.01 15.01 -7.96
N ALA A 501 -6.80 14.34 -9.10
CA ALA A 501 -6.40 15.06 -10.29
C ALA A 501 -7.63 15.80 -10.79
N ASN A 502 -7.68 17.11 -10.56
CA ASN A 502 -8.59 17.97 -11.30
C ASN A 502 -8.17 17.93 -12.77
N GLY A 503 -8.81 17.03 -13.53
CA GLY A 503 -8.60 16.81 -14.96
C GLY A 503 -9.64 17.52 -15.80
#